data_AF-R0CM13-F1
#
_entry.id   AF-R0CM13-F1
#
_cell.length_a   1.000
_cell.length_b   1.000
_cell.length_c   1.000
_cell.angle_alpha   90.00
_cell.angle_beta   90.00
_cell.angle_gamma   90.00
#
_symmetry.space_group_name_H-M   'P 1'
#
loop_
_entity.id
_entity.type
_entity.pdbx_description
1 polymer ?
#
loop_
_entity_poly.entity_id
_entity_poly.type
_entity_poly.pdbx_seq_one_letter_code
_entity_poly.pdbx_strand_id
1 'polypeptide(L)'
;MEKTATLNLRVNPTVKQRAEEVLTRLGIPMSTAIDIYLNQILLTGGIPFAVTLPNVPTVLNADLMTVEEIHTKLQEGYDDLQAGKVQNAASAFKKFREKH
;
A
#
# COMPACT_ATOMS: atom_id res chain seq x y z
N MET A 1 -37.78 15.11 7.04
CA MET A 1 -36.46 15.75 7.16
C MET A 1 -35.63 14.85 8.05
N GLU A 2 -34.57 14.23 7.53
CA GLU A 2 -33.66 13.45 8.38
C GLU A 2 -32.99 14.38 9.39
N LYS A 3 -32.79 13.88 10.61
CA LYS A 3 -32.15 14.66 11.68
C LYS A 3 -30.66 14.80 11.34
N THR A 4 -30.26 16.00 10.93
CA THR A 4 -28.85 16.33 10.70
C THR A 4 -28.12 16.50 12.02
N ALA A 5 -27.00 15.82 12.21
CA ALA A 5 -26.09 16.02 13.33
C ALA A 5 -24.79 16.68 12.83
N THR A 6 -24.24 17.61 13.59
CA THR A 6 -22.97 18.26 13.25
C THR A 6 -21.80 17.45 13.79
N LEU A 7 -20.83 17.14 12.92
CA LEU A 7 -19.60 16.43 13.27
C LEU A 7 -18.40 17.38 13.20
N ASN A 8 -17.74 17.61 14.34
CA ASN A 8 -16.53 18.42 14.42
C ASN A 8 -15.28 17.52 14.46
N LEU A 9 -14.48 17.53 13.39
CA LEU A 9 -13.21 16.80 13.31
C LEU A 9 -12.00 17.74 13.33
N ARG A 10 -10.97 17.38 14.11
CA ARG A 10 -9.64 17.97 13.99
C ARG A 10 -8.80 17.11 13.05
N VAL A 11 -8.30 17.72 11.99
CA VAL A 11 -7.46 17.07 10.98
C VAL A 11 -6.21 17.89 10.73
N ASN A 12 -5.14 17.23 10.29
CA ASN A 12 -3.95 17.93 9.82
C ASN A 12 -4.30 18.78 8.58
N PRO A 13 -3.90 20.07 8.52
CA PRO A 13 -4.29 20.96 7.44
C PRO A 13 -3.77 20.52 6.07
N THR A 14 -2.56 19.99 6.00
CA THR A 14 -1.97 19.46 4.76
C THR A 14 -2.72 18.23 4.26
N VAL A 15 -3.13 17.34 5.17
CA VAL A 15 -3.93 16.17 4.82
C VAL A 15 -5.31 16.57 4.31
N LYS A 16 -5.95 17.54 4.99
CA LYS A 16 -7.25 18.08 4.58
C LYS A 16 -7.19 18.62 3.15
N GLN A 17 -6.23 19.47 2.85
CA GLN A 17 -6.10 20.09 1.53
C GLN A 17 -5.91 19.03 0.43
N ARG A 18 -5.01 18.07 0.64
CA ARG A 18 -4.76 16.99 -0.33
C ARG A 18 -5.98 16.10 -0.55
N ALA A 19 -6.71 15.76 0.51
CA ALA A 19 -7.94 15.01 0.40
C ALA A 19 -9.00 15.78 -0.39
N GLU A 20 -9.13 17.09 -0.15
CA GLU A 20 -10.07 17.96 -0.85
C GLU A 20 -9.75 18.08 -2.35
N GLU A 21 -8.47 18.16 -2.72
CA GLU A 21 -8.04 18.13 -4.13
C GLU A 21 -8.45 16.83 -4.83
N VAL A 22 -8.28 15.68 -4.17
CA VAL A 22 -8.68 14.37 -4.71
C VAL A 22 -10.21 14.29 -4.84
N LEU A 23 -10.94 14.65 -3.79
CA LEU A 23 -12.40 14.60 -3.75
C LEU A 23 -13.04 15.55 -4.78
N THR A 24 -12.45 16.72 -4.99
CA THR A 24 -12.88 17.68 -6.03
C THR A 24 -12.78 17.07 -7.42
N ARG A 25 -11.70 16.34 -7.72
CA ARG A 25 -11.55 15.64 -9.02
C ARG A 25 -12.59 14.53 -9.20
N LEU A 26 -13.07 13.95 -8.11
CA LEU A 26 -14.15 12.96 -8.10
C LEU A 26 -15.56 13.60 -8.12
N GLY A 27 -15.65 14.93 -8.00
CA GLY A 27 -16.93 15.63 -7.89
C GLY A 27 -17.66 15.41 -6.56
N ILE A 28 -16.93 15.00 -5.51
CA ILE A 28 -17.49 14.63 -4.21
C ILE A 28 -17.12 15.71 -3.19
N PRO A 29 -18.09 16.34 -2.49
CA PRO A 29 -17.79 17.23 -1.37
C PRO A 29 -17.20 16.49 -0.16
N MET A 30 -16.41 17.18 0.66
CA MET A 30 -15.80 16.61 1.86
C MET A 30 -16.84 15.99 2.81
N SER A 31 -17.97 16.64 3.04
CA SER A 31 -19.06 16.13 3.89
C SER A 31 -19.63 14.81 3.35
N THR A 32 -19.87 14.75 2.05
CA THR A 32 -20.39 13.54 1.38
C THR A 32 -19.40 12.38 1.51
N ALA A 33 -18.09 12.63 1.40
CA ALA A 33 -17.08 11.59 1.62
C ALA A 33 -17.10 11.03 3.05
N ILE A 34 -17.32 11.90 4.05
CA ILE A 34 -17.48 11.48 5.45
C ILE A 34 -18.78 10.69 5.64
N ASP A 35 -19.88 11.11 5.03
CA ASP A 35 -21.15 10.37 5.08
C ASP A 35 -21.02 8.97 4.45
N ILE A 36 -20.31 8.86 3.33
CA ILE A 36 -20.00 7.57 2.69
C ILE A 36 -19.20 6.69 3.64
N TYR A 37 -18.17 7.24 4.31
CA TYR A 37 -17.35 6.51 5.26
C TYR A 37 -18.18 5.96 6.43
N LEU A 38 -19.07 6.78 7.01
CA LEU A 38 -19.95 6.36 8.10
C LEU A 38 -20.91 5.25 7.66
N ASN A 39 -21.50 5.37 6.46
CA ASN A 39 -22.37 4.33 5.91
C ASN A 39 -21.62 3.02 5.63
N GLN A 40 -20.36 3.10 5.21
CA GLN A 40 -19.53 1.91 5.02
C GLN A 40 -19.20 1.21 6.34
N ILE A 41 -19.01 1.95 7.44
CA ILE A 41 -18.88 1.34 8.77
C ILE A 41 -20.15 0.56 9.13
N LEU A 42 -21.31 1.16 8.91
CA LEU A 42 -22.60 0.51 9.20
C LEU A 42 -22.80 -0.74 8.35
N LEU A 43 -22.45 -0.68 7.06
CA LEU A 43 -22.62 -1.79 6.12
C LEU A 43 -21.69 -2.97 6.42
N THR A 44 -20.43 -2.69 6.77
CA THR A 44 -19.40 -3.71 6.99
C THR A 44 -19.34 -4.20 8.43
N GLY A 45 -19.94 -3.47 9.37
CA GLY A 45 -19.81 -3.74 10.80
C GLY A 45 -18.39 -3.51 11.34
N GLY A 46 -17.57 -2.71 10.64
CA GLY A 46 -16.16 -2.51 10.95
C GLY A 46 -15.55 -1.31 10.25
N ILE A 47 -14.23 -1.16 10.32
CA ILE A 47 -13.52 -0.10 9.58
C ILE A 47 -13.44 -0.52 8.10
N PRO A 48 -13.91 0.31 7.14
CA PRO A 48 -14.04 -0.06 5.73
C PRO A 48 -12.73 0.05 4.95
N PHE A 49 -11.63 -0.36 5.58
CA PHE A 49 -10.33 -0.59 4.98
C PHE A 49 -9.54 -1.51 5.90
N ALA A 50 -8.60 -2.28 5.35
CA ALA A 50 -7.77 -3.17 6.13
C ALA A 50 -6.88 -2.35 7.10
N VAL A 51 -7.09 -2.53 8.40
CA VAL A 51 -6.19 -1.98 9.44
C VAL A 51 -5.08 -3.00 9.68
N THR A 52 -4.22 -3.17 8.68
CA THR A 52 -3.08 -4.07 8.74
C THR A 52 -1.80 -3.25 8.72
N LEU A 53 -0.78 -3.71 9.46
CA LEU A 53 0.58 -3.25 9.20
C LEU A 53 0.90 -3.55 7.72
N PRO A 54 1.66 -2.69 7.03
CA PRO A 54 2.07 -2.97 5.66
C PRO A 54 2.74 -4.34 5.62
N ASN A 55 2.09 -5.31 4.98
CA ASN A 55 2.67 -6.61 4.70
C ASN A 55 3.80 -6.37 3.71
N VAL A 56 5.03 -6.18 4.22
CA VAL A 56 6.21 -6.47 3.42
C VAL A 56 6.04 -7.93 3.00
N PRO A 57 6.03 -8.26 1.70
CA PRO A 57 5.87 -9.64 1.27
C PRO A 57 6.87 -10.51 2.05
N THR A 58 6.39 -11.55 2.73
CA THR A 58 7.22 -12.44 3.56
C THR A 58 8.44 -12.95 2.77
N VAL A 59 8.27 -13.10 1.45
CA VAL A 59 9.29 -13.49 0.46
C VAL A 59 10.51 -12.55 0.40
N LEU A 60 10.32 -11.27 0.75
CA LEU A 60 11.36 -10.23 0.79
C LEU A 60 11.90 -9.97 2.20
N ASN A 61 11.27 -10.54 3.23
CA ASN A 61 11.70 -10.36 4.60
C ASN A 61 12.69 -11.47 4.98
N ALA A 62 13.98 -11.17 4.88
CA ALA A 62 15.05 -12.10 5.25
C ALA A 62 14.98 -12.55 6.72
N ASP A 63 14.39 -11.75 7.61
CA ASP A 63 14.21 -12.10 9.02
C ASP A 63 13.15 -13.20 9.23
N LEU A 64 12.29 -13.43 8.23
CA LEU A 64 11.23 -14.44 8.25
C LEU A 64 11.57 -15.67 7.41
N MET A 65 12.69 -15.66 6.69
CA MET A 65 13.14 -16.81 5.90
C MET A 65 13.84 -17.84 6.78
N THR A 66 13.62 -19.12 6.51
CA THR A 66 14.41 -20.17 7.14
C THR A 66 15.81 -20.21 6.54
N VAL A 67 16.77 -20.79 7.29
CA VAL A 67 18.15 -20.98 6.81
C VAL A 67 18.17 -21.79 5.51
N GLU A 68 17.29 -22.78 5.37
CA GLU A 68 17.16 -23.61 4.17
C GLU A 68 16.70 -22.81 2.94
N GLU A 69 15.75 -21.90 3.12
CA GLU A 69 15.26 -21.04 2.04
C GLU A 69 16.34 -20.05 1.57
N ILE A 70 17.11 -19.49 2.52
CA ILE A 70 18.24 -18.62 2.18
C ILE A 70 19.31 -19.41 1.42
N HIS A 71 19.67 -20.60 1.91
CA HIS A 71 20.64 -21.45 1.26
C HIS A 71 20.22 -21.84 -0.16
N THR A 72 18.94 -22.19 -0.35
CA THR A 72 18.38 -22.53 -1.66
C THR A 72 18.49 -21.36 -2.63
N LYS A 73 18.08 -20.15 -2.23
CA LYS A 73 18.20 -18.96 -3.10
C LYS A 73 19.65 -18.60 -3.44
N LEU A 74 20.58 -18.81 -2.50
CA LEU A 74 22.01 -18.59 -2.76
C LEU A 74 22.58 -19.63 -3.72
N GLN A 75 22.16 -20.89 -3.61
CA GLN A 75 22.56 -21.96 -4.52
C GLN A 75 22.02 -21.70 -5.94
N GLU A 76 20.75 -21.34 -6.08
CA GLU A 76 20.16 -20.95 -7.37
C GLU A 76 20.93 -19.79 -8.02
N GLY A 77 21.28 -18.78 -7.24
CA GLY A 77 22.11 -17.67 -7.71
C GLY A 77 23.50 -18.12 -8.17
N TYR A 78 24.13 -19.05 -7.46
CA TYR A 78 25.43 -19.62 -7.84
C TYR A 78 25.34 -20.44 -9.13
N ASP A 79 24.28 -21.23 -9.29
CA ASP A 79 24.04 -22.03 -10.49
C ASP A 79 23.77 -21.13 -11.72
N ASP A 80 23.03 -20.04 -11.54
CA ASP A 80 22.80 -19.05 -12.59
C ASP A 80 24.08 -18.27 -12.97
N LEU A 81 24.97 -18.01 -12.01
CA LEU A 81 26.32 -17.49 -12.29
C LEU A 81 27.11 -18.48 -13.16
N GLN A 82 27.11 -19.77 -12.81
CA GLN A 82 27.79 -20.81 -13.59
C GLN A 82 27.21 -20.97 -15.00
N ALA A 83 25.89 -20.84 -15.13
CA ALA A 83 25.18 -20.90 -16.41
C ALA A 83 25.32 -19.61 -17.23
N GLY A 84 26.01 -18.58 -16.74
CA GLY A 84 26.20 -17.31 -17.42
C GLY A 84 24.93 -16.45 -17.53
N LYS A 85 23.88 -16.77 -16.77
CA LYS A 85 22.62 -16.01 -16.70
C LYS A 85 22.77 -14.79 -15.80
N VAL A 86 23.75 -13.96 -16.13
CA VAL A 86 24.10 -12.78 -15.37
C VAL A 86 23.69 -11.52 -16.12
N GLN A 87 23.39 -10.46 -15.38
CA GLN A 87 23.09 -9.16 -15.97
C GLN A 87 23.89 -8.08 -15.26
N ASN A 88 24.24 -7.03 -16.00
CA ASN A 88 24.88 -5.86 -15.42
C ASN A 88 23.95 -5.20 -14.39
N ALA A 89 24.48 -4.97 -13.19
CA ALA A 89 23.70 -4.43 -12.07
C ALA A 89 23.06 -3.07 -12.39
N ALA A 90 23.79 -2.15 -13.02
CA ALA A 90 23.27 -0.83 -13.36
C ALA A 90 22.10 -0.92 -14.34
N SER A 91 22.19 -1.80 -15.34
CA SER A 91 21.10 -2.07 -16.28
C SER A 91 19.88 -2.71 -15.62
N ALA A 92 20.09 -3.63 -14.67
CA ALA A 92 19.02 -4.28 -13.91
C ALA A 92 18.24 -3.26 -13.06
N PHE A 93 18.94 -2.43 -12.29
CA PHE A 93 18.30 -1.39 -11.46
C PHE A 93 17.60 -0.32 -12.28
N LYS A 94 18.12 0.03 -13.47
CA LYS A 94 17.44 0.95 -14.38
C LYS A 94 16.10 0.37 -14.84
N LYS A 95 16.08 -0.87 -15.34
CA LYS A 95 14.85 -1.55 -15.78
C LYS A 95 13.81 -1.69 -14.66
N PHE A 96 14.25 -1.97 -13.44
CA PHE A 96 13.36 -2.08 -12.28
C PHE A 96 12.61 -0.77 -12.01
N ARG A 97 13.32 0.36 -11.99
CA ARG A 97 12.74 1.70 -11.74
C ARG A 97 11.83 2.21 -12.86
N GLU A 98 11.94 1.65 -14.06
CA GLU A 98 11.05 2.00 -15.18
C GLU A 98 9.73 1.21 -15.13
N LYS A 99 9.70 0.07 -14.42
CA LYS A 99 8.56 -0.86 -14.38
C LYS A 99 7.71 -0.76 -13.11
N HIS A 100 8.25 -0.14 -12.06
CA HIS A 100 7.62 0.08 -10.75
C HIS A 100 7.78 1.53 -10.33
#